data_AF-A0A7U9RIU9-F1
#
_entry.id   AF-A0A7U9RIU9-F1
#
_cell.length_a   1.000
_cell.length_b   1.000
_cell.length_c   1.000
_cell.angle_alpha   90.00
_cell.angle_beta   90.00
_cell.angle_gamma   90.00
#
_symmetry.space_group_name_H-M   'P 1'
#
loop_
_entity.id
_entity.type
_entity.pdbx_description
1 polymer ?
#
loop_
_entity_poly.entity_id
_entity_poly.type
_entity_poly.pdbx_seq_one_letter_code
_entity_poly.pdbx_strand_id
1 'polypeptide(L)'
;MTVIEEHVKTIIANALQSYYGENWIIKGLPKNIYKTAKKMADDKNYELLSNDEEAEIDTWDCITLANCREIVTYSHNWSEIFESIVTRPEDVDLSNKEQKTEWMSTMSKEINKISKATYSVPKMTFELISSIYDWLVGEK
;
A
#
# COMPACT_ATOMS: atom_id res chain seq x y z
N MET A 1 -5.53 1.22 11.99
CA MET A 1 -5.55 0.63 10.62
C MET A 1 -4.67 1.41 9.66
N THR A 2 -4.55 2.74 9.83
CA THR A 2 -3.53 3.58 9.16
C THR A 2 -2.11 3.05 9.33
N VAL A 3 -1.77 2.55 10.53
CA VAL A 3 -0.46 1.93 10.82
C VAL A 3 -0.11 0.79 9.86
N ILE A 4 -1.06 -0.10 9.52
CA ILE A 4 -0.79 -1.20 8.58
C ILE A 4 -0.52 -0.62 7.18
N GLU A 5 -1.35 0.32 6.74
CA GLU A 5 -1.17 0.97 5.43
C GLU A 5 0.18 1.71 5.34
N GLU A 6 0.54 2.49 6.35
CA GLU A 6 1.83 3.19 6.47
C GLU A 6 3.00 2.20 6.46
N HIS A 7 2.89 1.10 7.20
CA HIS A 7 3.94 0.09 7.26
C HIS A 7 4.11 -0.63 5.92
N VAL A 8 3.00 -1.00 5.26
CA VAL A 8 3.02 -1.60 3.91
C VAL A 8 3.64 -0.63 2.90
N LYS A 9 3.25 0.65 2.91
CA LYS A 9 3.84 1.68 2.06
C LYS A 9 5.35 1.81 2.30
N THR A 10 5.78 1.73 3.55
CA THR A 10 7.21 1.80 3.91
C THR A 10 7.99 0.61 3.37
N ILE A 11 7.48 -0.62 3.56
CA ILE A 11 8.10 -1.86 3.02
C ILE A 11 8.23 -1.76 1.50
N ILE A 12 7.17 -1.35 0.81
CA ILE A 12 7.15 -1.26 -0.66
C ILE A 12 8.12 -0.19 -1.16
N ALA A 13 8.11 1.00 -0.55
CA ALA A 13 9.03 2.07 -0.93
C ALA A 13 10.49 1.64 -0.75
N ASN A 14 10.84 1.06 0.40
CA ASN A 14 12.20 0.58 0.67
C ASN A 14 12.63 -0.51 -0.31
N ALA A 15 11.76 -1.48 -0.61
CA ALA A 15 12.07 -2.55 -1.54
C ALA A 15 12.26 -2.03 -2.98
N LEU A 16 11.39 -1.13 -3.45
CA LEU A 16 11.53 -0.51 -4.77
C LEU A 16 12.78 0.36 -4.85
N GLN A 17 13.06 1.16 -3.83
CA GLN A 17 14.25 2.01 -3.77
C GLN A 17 15.53 1.17 -3.76
N SER A 18 15.56 0.08 -2.99
CA SER A 18 16.69 -0.85 -2.97
C SER A 18 16.93 -1.53 -4.32
N TYR A 19 15.86 -1.83 -5.08
CA TYR A 19 15.97 -2.54 -6.35
C TYR A 19 16.24 -1.60 -7.55
N TYR A 20 15.50 -0.49 -7.65
CA TYR A 20 15.54 0.42 -8.79
C TYR A 20 16.39 1.68 -8.58
N GLY A 21 16.85 1.94 -7.35
CA GLY A 21 17.64 3.11 -6.98
C GLY A 21 16.82 4.40 -6.94
N GLU A 22 17.47 5.54 -7.20
CA GLU A 22 16.88 6.89 -7.10
C GLU A 22 15.61 7.08 -7.94
N ASN A 23 15.49 6.37 -9.07
CA ASN A 23 14.36 6.51 -10.00
C ASN A 23 13.26 5.46 -9.76
N TRP A 24 13.17 4.89 -8.57
CA TRP A 24 12.23 3.82 -8.24
C TRP A 24 10.76 4.19 -8.45
N ILE A 25 10.38 5.46 -8.24
CA ILE A 25 9.01 5.95 -8.51
C ILE A 25 8.65 5.77 -9.99
N ILE A 26 9.59 6.08 -10.90
CA ILE A 26 9.34 6.02 -12.35
C ILE A 26 9.45 4.58 -12.88
N LYS A 27 10.37 3.78 -12.33
CA LYS A 27 10.64 2.40 -12.79
C LYS A 27 9.71 1.37 -12.17
N GLY A 28 9.35 1.54 -10.90
CA GLY A 28 8.61 0.57 -10.10
C GLY A 28 7.10 0.73 -10.18
N LEU A 29 6.57 1.92 -10.47
CA LEU A 29 5.13 2.14 -10.49
C LEU A 29 4.54 1.95 -11.89
N PRO A 30 3.33 1.37 -11.99
CA PRO A 30 2.50 1.51 -13.17
C PRO A 30 2.30 2.98 -13.55
N LYS A 31 2.41 3.29 -14.86
CA LYS A 31 2.33 4.67 -15.38
C LYS A 31 1.03 5.39 -15.01
N ASN A 32 -0.10 4.67 -14.98
CA ASN A 32 -1.40 5.23 -14.59
C ASN A 32 -1.41 5.63 -13.10
N ILE A 33 -0.88 4.78 -12.22
CA ILE A 33 -0.81 5.05 -10.78
C ILE A 33 0.07 6.27 -10.51
N TYR A 34 1.26 6.31 -11.10
CA TYR A 34 2.16 7.47 -10.97
C TYR A 34 1.46 8.77 -11.38
N LYS A 35 0.80 8.79 -12.55
CA LYS A 35 0.11 9.99 -13.05
C LYS A 35 -1.01 10.45 -12.12
N THR A 36 -1.84 9.52 -11.64
CA THR A 36 -2.95 9.85 -10.74
C THR A 36 -2.44 10.37 -9.41
N ALA A 37 -1.47 9.68 -8.79
CA ALA A 37 -0.90 10.07 -7.51
C ALA A 37 -0.18 11.43 -7.59
N LYS A 38 0.59 11.66 -8.67
CA LYS A 38 1.25 12.94 -8.92
C LYS A 38 0.23 14.07 -9.05
N LYS A 39 -0.81 13.88 -9.85
CA LYS A 39 -1.88 14.88 -9.99
C LYS A 39 -2.50 15.21 -8.62
N MET A 40 -2.80 14.20 -7.80
CA MET A 40 -3.37 14.41 -6.47
C MET A 40 -2.42 15.16 -5.53
N ALA A 41 -1.10 14.90 -5.62
CA ALA A 41 -0.11 15.63 -4.86
C ALA A 41 -0.02 17.10 -5.32
N ASP A 42 0.04 17.33 -6.63
CA ASP A 42 0.05 18.68 -7.23
C ASP A 42 -1.19 19.48 -6.83
N ASP A 43 -2.39 18.87 -6.91
CA ASP A 43 -3.66 19.50 -6.53
C ASP A 43 -3.67 19.87 -5.02
N LYS A 44 -3.21 18.98 -4.13
CA LYS A 44 -3.12 19.24 -2.68
C LYS A 44 -2.09 20.31 -2.34
N ASN A 45 -0.92 20.26 -2.96
CA ASN A 45 0.13 21.27 -2.74
C ASN A 45 -0.33 22.65 -3.20
N TYR A 46 -1.10 22.73 -4.28
CA TYR A 46 -1.73 24.00 -4.70
C TYR A 46 -2.68 24.55 -3.63
N GLU A 47 -3.51 23.69 -3.02
CA GLU A 47 -4.42 24.09 -1.94
C GLU A 47 -3.66 24.55 -0.69
N LEU A 48 -2.62 23.81 -0.27
CA LEU A 48 -1.78 24.17 0.89
C LEU A 48 -1.09 25.52 0.70
N LEU A 49 -0.47 25.74 -0.46
CA LEU A 49 0.18 27.01 -0.80
C LEU A 49 -0.83 28.16 -0.89
N SER A 50 -2.05 27.89 -1.36
CA SER A 50 -3.12 28.90 -1.40
C SER A 50 -3.62 29.30 0.00
N ASN A 51 -3.38 28.46 1.00
CA ASN A 51 -3.76 28.68 2.39
C ASN A 51 -2.57 29.08 3.30
N ASP A 52 -1.41 29.41 2.72
CA ASP A 52 -0.16 29.72 3.44
C ASP A 52 0.30 28.61 4.40
N GLU A 53 0.02 27.34 4.07
CA GLU A 53 0.45 26.17 4.86
C GLU A 53 1.83 25.65 4.42
N GLU A 54 2.77 25.54 5.36
CA GLU A 54 4.13 25.02 5.14
C GLU A 54 4.17 23.48 5.20
N ALA A 55 3.40 22.82 4.34
CA ALA A 55 3.44 21.37 4.17
C ALA A 55 3.64 21.01 2.69
N GLU A 56 4.36 19.93 2.44
CA GLU A 56 4.57 19.38 1.10
C GLU A 56 4.08 17.93 1.08
N ILE A 57 3.27 17.61 0.08
CA ILE A 57 2.74 16.27 -0.18
C ILE A 57 3.52 15.69 -1.35
N ASP A 58 4.21 14.58 -1.10
CA ASP A 58 4.90 13.84 -2.14
C ASP A 58 3.94 13.00 -2.98
N THR A 59 4.39 12.61 -4.18
CA THR A 59 3.65 11.67 -5.03
C THR A 59 3.36 10.35 -4.28
N TRP A 60 4.29 9.88 -3.45
CA TRP A 60 4.14 8.64 -2.68
C TRP A 60 3.10 8.75 -1.56
N ASP A 61 2.90 9.95 -1.00
CA ASP A 61 1.89 10.18 0.05
C ASP A 61 0.48 9.95 -0.49
N CYS A 62 0.25 10.19 -1.78
CA CYS A 62 -1.01 9.96 -2.46
C CYS A 62 -1.28 8.49 -2.86
N ILE A 63 -0.34 7.57 -2.60
CA ILE A 63 -0.53 6.13 -2.86
C ILE A 63 -1.37 5.49 -1.76
N THR A 64 -2.43 4.80 -2.17
CA THR A 64 -3.31 4.02 -1.27
C THR A 64 -2.91 2.55 -1.20
N LEU A 65 -3.44 1.82 -0.23
CA LEU A 65 -3.25 0.36 -0.15
C LEU A 65 -3.77 -0.40 -1.39
N ALA A 66 -4.80 0.11 -2.07
CA ALA A 66 -5.26 -0.48 -3.34
C ALA A 66 -4.19 -0.33 -4.43
N ASN A 67 -3.59 0.86 -4.53
CA ASN A 67 -2.48 1.09 -5.47
C ASN A 67 -1.26 0.25 -5.11
N CYS A 68 -0.98 0.04 -3.81
CA CYS A 68 0.10 -0.84 -3.37
C CYS A 68 -0.05 -2.25 -3.96
N ARG A 69 -1.25 -2.84 -3.95
CA ARG A 69 -1.49 -4.15 -4.58
C ARG A 69 -1.16 -4.16 -6.06
N GLU A 70 -1.58 -3.13 -6.79
CA GLU A 70 -1.28 -3.01 -8.21
C GLU A 70 0.24 -2.86 -8.46
N ILE A 71 0.94 -2.09 -7.62
CA ILE A 71 2.39 -1.89 -7.71
C ILE A 71 3.14 -3.20 -7.44
N VAL A 72 2.82 -3.93 -6.38
CA VAL A 72 3.54 -5.17 -6.04
C VAL A 72 3.32 -6.28 -7.06
N THR A 73 2.16 -6.27 -7.75
CA THR A 73 1.83 -7.26 -8.79
C THR A 73 2.20 -6.81 -10.21
N TYR A 74 2.77 -5.61 -10.35
CA TYR A 74 3.10 -5.00 -11.64
C TYR A 74 4.34 -5.63 -12.27
N SER A 75 4.18 -6.21 -13.46
CA SER A 75 5.31 -6.68 -14.27
C SER A 75 6.26 -7.57 -13.45
N HIS A 76 7.55 -7.30 -13.52
CA HIS A 76 8.63 -8.01 -12.81
C HIS A 76 8.67 -7.76 -11.30
N ASN A 77 8.00 -6.73 -10.78
CA ASN A 77 8.01 -6.41 -9.35
C ASN A 77 7.60 -7.61 -8.49
N TRP A 78 6.60 -8.38 -8.97
CA TRP A 78 6.11 -9.53 -8.24
C TRP A 78 7.21 -10.57 -8.02
N SER A 79 7.74 -11.12 -9.11
CA SER A 79 8.68 -12.24 -9.08
C SER A 79 10.07 -11.84 -8.61
N GLU A 80 10.49 -10.60 -8.84
CA GLU A 80 11.86 -10.15 -8.55
C GLU A 80 11.99 -9.49 -7.17
N ILE A 81 10.90 -8.96 -6.61
CA ILE A 81 10.94 -8.13 -5.40
C ILE A 81 9.95 -8.64 -4.35
N PHE A 82 8.67 -8.79 -4.70
CA PHE A 82 7.61 -8.78 -3.70
C PHE A 82 7.06 -10.12 -3.27
N GLU A 83 7.19 -11.19 -4.06
CA GLU A 83 6.58 -12.47 -3.72
C GLU A 83 6.99 -12.96 -2.33
N SER A 84 8.27 -12.86 -1.96
CA SER A 84 8.75 -13.27 -0.64
C SER A 84 8.47 -12.25 0.48
N ILE A 85 8.12 -11.01 0.13
CA ILE A 85 7.95 -9.90 1.08
C ILE A 85 6.48 -9.74 1.48
N VAL A 86 5.56 -9.82 0.52
CA VAL A 86 4.13 -9.49 0.73
C VAL A 86 3.22 -10.72 0.76
N THR A 87 3.79 -11.92 0.64
CA THR A 87 3.06 -13.17 0.87
C THR A 87 3.06 -13.49 2.36
N ARG A 88 1.86 -13.60 2.93
CA ARG A 88 1.70 -13.99 4.33
C ARG A 88 2.23 -15.41 4.56
N PRO A 89 2.75 -15.73 5.76
CA PRO A 89 3.18 -17.08 6.10
C PRO A 89 2.09 -18.14 5.88
N GLU A 90 0.82 -17.79 6.14
CA GLU A 90 -0.32 -18.70 5.94
C GLU A 90 -0.71 -18.86 4.46
N ASP A 91 -0.23 -17.97 3.58
CA ASP A 91 -0.63 -17.87 2.18
C ASP A 91 0.49 -18.36 1.22
N VAL A 92 1.59 -18.90 1.74
CA VAL A 92 2.75 -19.35 0.94
C VAL A 92 2.38 -20.42 -0.09
N ASP A 93 1.50 -21.36 0.30
CA ASP A 93 1.06 -22.49 -0.53
C ASP A 93 0.00 -22.11 -1.58
N LEU A 94 -0.47 -20.85 -1.60
CA LEU A 94 -1.43 -20.39 -2.60
C LEU A 94 -0.79 -20.35 -4.00
N SER A 95 -1.60 -20.61 -5.03
CA SER A 95 -1.10 -20.91 -6.36
C SER A 95 -0.62 -19.70 -7.16
N ASN A 96 -1.24 -18.53 -6.96
CA ASN A 96 -0.97 -17.36 -7.79
C ASN A 96 -0.88 -16.06 -6.98
N LYS A 97 -0.34 -15.02 -7.64
CA LYS A 97 -0.12 -13.70 -7.04
C LYS A 97 -1.43 -13.01 -6.65
N GLU A 98 -2.53 -13.26 -7.36
CA GLU A 98 -3.82 -12.67 -7.08
C GLU A 98 -4.34 -13.12 -5.72
N GLN A 99 -4.21 -14.42 -5.42
CA GLN A 99 -4.57 -15.02 -4.14
C GLN A 99 -3.65 -14.53 -3.01
N LYS A 100 -2.32 -14.57 -3.22
CA LYS A 100 -1.32 -14.15 -2.23
C LYS A 100 -1.40 -12.67 -1.84
N THR A 101 -2.02 -11.83 -2.67
CA THR A 101 -2.19 -10.39 -2.43
C THR A 101 -3.62 -9.99 -2.09
N GLU A 102 -4.55 -10.93 -1.98
CA GLU A 102 -5.97 -10.61 -1.73
C GLU A 102 -6.21 -10.00 -0.35
N TRP A 103 -5.31 -10.25 0.60
CA TRP A 103 -5.33 -9.59 1.91
C TRP A 103 -5.24 -8.06 1.75
N MET A 104 -4.46 -7.54 0.79
CA MET A 104 -4.34 -6.09 0.53
C MET A 104 -5.67 -5.50 0.02
N SER A 105 -6.36 -6.22 -0.87
CA SER A 105 -7.72 -5.84 -1.33
C SER A 105 -8.72 -5.79 -0.19
N THR A 106 -8.66 -6.80 0.70
CA THR A 106 -9.55 -6.90 1.85
C THR A 106 -9.29 -5.75 2.81
N MET A 107 -8.04 -5.52 3.19
CA MET A 107 -7.63 -4.39 4.03
C MET A 107 -8.06 -3.04 3.45
N SER A 108 -7.86 -2.81 2.15
CA SER A 108 -8.28 -1.57 1.48
C SER A 108 -9.79 -1.34 1.57
N LYS A 109 -10.60 -2.40 1.39
CA LYS A 109 -12.06 -2.32 1.55
C LYS A 109 -12.45 -2.00 3.00
N GLU A 110 -11.80 -2.61 3.98
CA GLU A 110 -12.11 -2.41 5.39
C GLU A 110 -11.71 -1.02 5.89
N ILE A 111 -10.56 -0.49 5.48
CA ILE A 111 -10.14 0.90 5.75
C ILE A 111 -11.20 1.89 5.24
N ASN A 112 -11.71 1.68 4.03
CA ASN A 112 -12.74 2.52 3.43
C ASN A 112 -14.14 2.40 4.06
N LYS A 113 -14.43 1.30 4.76
CA LYS A 113 -15.70 1.12 5.48
C LYS A 113 -15.65 1.74 6.86
N ILE A 114 -14.52 1.60 7.57
CA ILE A 114 -14.34 2.09 8.94
C ILE A 114 -14.32 3.62 9.00
N SER A 115 -13.91 4.30 7.94
CA SER A 115 -14.08 5.74 7.82
C SER A 115 -15.55 6.20 7.91
N LYS A 116 -16.52 5.27 7.85
CA LYS A 116 -17.94 5.53 8.07
C LYS A 116 -18.30 5.20 9.53
N ALA A 117 -18.80 6.20 10.26
CA ALA A 117 -19.03 6.18 11.71
C ALA A 117 -19.95 5.07 12.27
N THR A 118 -20.65 4.30 11.42
CA THR A 118 -21.61 3.26 11.83
C THR A 118 -21.14 1.83 11.54
N TYR A 119 -19.92 1.65 11.05
CA TYR A 119 -19.45 0.33 10.64
C TYR A 119 -18.96 -0.52 11.83
N SER A 120 -19.48 -1.74 11.94
CA SER A 120 -18.98 -2.77 12.85
C SER A 120 -18.25 -3.85 12.05
N VAL A 121 -17.04 -4.19 12.47
CA VAL A 121 -16.18 -5.18 11.79
C VAL A 121 -16.61 -6.60 12.16
N PRO A 122 -16.90 -7.49 11.18
CA PRO A 122 -17.17 -8.90 11.47
C PRO A 122 -15.99 -9.58 12.16
N LYS A 123 -16.26 -10.54 13.04
CA LYS A 123 -15.21 -11.26 13.80
C LYS A 123 -14.10 -11.85 12.92
N MET A 124 -14.46 -12.54 11.84
CA MET A 124 -13.48 -13.12 10.91
C MET A 124 -12.58 -12.04 10.27
N THR A 125 -13.16 -10.89 9.94
CA THR A 125 -12.41 -9.75 9.39
C THR A 125 -11.46 -9.17 10.44
N PHE A 126 -11.91 -9.05 11.69
CA PHE A 126 -11.07 -8.59 12.80
C PHE A 126 -9.89 -9.55 13.05
N GLU A 127 -10.13 -10.85 13.05
CA GLU A 127 -9.09 -11.88 13.21
C GLU A 127 -8.05 -11.81 12.08
N LEU A 128 -8.50 -11.61 10.83
CA LEU A 128 -7.62 -11.41 9.68
C LEU A 128 -6.77 -10.14 9.83
N ILE A 129 -7.39 -9.00 10.16
CA ILE A 129 -6.67 -7.73 10.36
C ILE A 129 -5.61 -7.88 11.47
N SER A 130 -5.96 -8.57 12.56
CA SER A 130 -5.06 -8.82 13.69
C SER A 130 -3.88 -9.69 13.26
N SER A 131 -4.12 -10.79 12.55
CA SER A 131 -3.06 -11.64 11.99
C SER A 131 -2.12 -10.88 11.04
N ILE A 132 -2.66 -10.00 10.19
CA ILE A 132 -1.85 -9.15 9.29
C ILE A 132 -1.02 -8.15 10.10
N TYR A 133 -1.60 -7.55 11.13
CA TYR A 133 -0.90 -6.63 12.01
C TYR A 133 0.27 -7.33 12.73
N ASP A 134 0.03 -8.50 13.31
CA ASP A 134 1.06 -9.26 14.02
C ASP A 134 2.17 -9.73 13.08
N TRP A 135 1.85 -10.06 11.83
CA TRP A 135 2.84 -10.44 10.83
C TRP A 135 3.72 -9.28 10.36
N LEU A 136 3.12 -8.11 10.09
CA LEU A 136 3.83 -6.96 9.50
C LEU A 136 4.46 -6.05 10.55
N VAL A 137 3.76 -5.82 11.66
CA VAL A 137 4.10 -4.81 12.66
C VAL A 137 4.53 -5.46 13.98
N GLY A 138 4.02 -6.65 14.30
CA GLY A 138 4.38 -7.38 15.50
C GLY A 138 5.89 -7.60 15.56
N GLU A 139 6.53 -6.98 16.57
CA GLU A 139 7.97 -7.10 16.81
C GLU A 139 8.36 -8.59 16.95
N LYS A 140 9.41 -8.98 16.24
CA LYS A 140 10.24 -10.14 16.61
C LYS A 140 11.51 -9.68 17.28
#